data_AF-A0A1E8PYZ3-F1
#
_entry.id   AF-A0A1E8PYZ3-F1
#
_cell.length_a   1.000
_cell.length_b   1.000
_cell.length_c   1.000
_cell.angle_alpha   90.00
_cell.angle_beta   90.00
_cell.angle_gamma   90.00
#
_symmetry.space_group_name_H-M   'P 1'
#
loop_
_entity.id
_entity.type
_entity.pdbx_description
1 polymer ?
#
loop_
_entity_poly.entity_id
_entity_poly.type
_entity_poly.pdbx_seq_one_letter_code
_entity_poly.pdbx_strand_id
1 'polypeptide(L)'
;MSSDDYEYSQVANDQLDALEQGPDADLYNAALDTIALIFEMPGQAQALSTAITTTDGIRMRLPVIGHPPFKVFWSTDGPRIEAIFPHP
;
A
#
# COMPACT_ATOMS: atom_id res chain seq x y z
N MET A 1 21.65 5.58 -4.14
CA MET A 1 20.30 4.99 -4.24
C MET A 1 19.47 6.02 -4.97
N SER A 2 19.16 5.78 -6.23
CA SER A 2 18.34 6.70 -7.03
C SER A 2 16.90 6.63 -6.50
N SER A 3 16.28 7.79 -6.30
CA SER A 3 14.95 7.95 -5.71
C SER A 3 13.80 7.55 -6.64
N ASP A 4 14.07 6.73 -7.66
CA ASP A 4 13.19 6.51 -8.82
C ASP A 4 12.34 5.22 -8.74
N ASP A 5 12.53 4.37 -7.73
CA ASP A 5 11.90 3.03 -7.70
C ASP A 5 10.58 2.96 -6.90
N TYR A 6 10.22 3.99 -6.13
CA TYR A 6 9.00 4.00 -5.32
C TYR A 6 7.98 5.01 -5.85
N GLU A 7 6.97 4.51 -6.54
CA GLU A 7 5.91 5.36 -7.08
C GLU A 7 4.69 5.38 -6.16
N TYR A 8 4.22 6.58 -5.84
CA TYR A 8 3.01 6.81 -5.06
C TYR A 8 2.03 7.66 -5.86
N SER A 9 0.75 7.32 -5.79
CA SER A 9 -0.30 8.24 -6.20
C SER A 9 -0.39 9.42 -5.22
N GLN A 10 -0.93 10.55 -5.67
CA GLN A 10 -1.20 11.67 -4.77
C GLN A 10 -2.12 11.25 -3.62
N VAL A 11 -3.10 10.39 -3.89
CA VAL A 11 -4.03 9.87 -2.87
C VAL A 11 -3.29 9.05 -1.81
N ALA A 12 -2.34 8.20 -2.23
CA ALA A 12 -1.54 7.42 -1.31
C ALA A 12 -0.64 8.30 -0.43
N ASN A 13 -0.03 9.34 -1.00
CA ASN A 13 0.76 10.31 -0.24
C ASN A 13 -0.11 11.03 0.80
N ASP A 14 -1.24 11.61 0.39
CA ASP A 14 -2.13 12.34 1.29
C ASP A 14 -2.65 11.44 2.43
N GLN A 15 -2.88 10.16 2.13
CA GLN A 15 -3.31 9.16 3.12
C GLN A 15 -2.18 8.77 4.08
N LEU A 16 -0.93 8.63 3.60
CA LEU A 16 0.22 8.41 4.47
C LEU A 16 0.46 9.60 5.39
N ASP A 17 0.40 10.83 4.86
CA ASP A 17 0.53 12.04 5.66
C ASP A 17 -0.54 12.09 6.76
N ALA A 18 -1.79 11.72 6.43
CA ALA A 18 -2.86 11.65 7.42
C ALA A 18 -2.64 10.56 8.49
N LEU A 19 -2.05 9.42 8.12
CA LEU A 19 -1.68 8.37 9.07
C LEU A 19 -0.51 8.80 9.97
N GLU A 20 0.49 9.48 9.41
CA GLU A 20 1.64 10.01 10.15
C GLU A 20 1.22 11.06 11.19
N GLN A 21 0.27 11.93 10.85
CA GLN A 21 -0.30 12.91 11.76
C GLN A 21 -1.38 12.31 12.70
N GLY A 22 -1.72 11.05 12.51
CA GLY A 22 -2.74 10.34 13.26
C GLY A 22 -2.29 9.93 14.68
N PRO A 23 -3.23 9.49 15.53
CA PRO A 23 -2.92 9.08 16.90
C PRO A 23 -2.32 7.65 17.01
N ASP A 24 -2.37 6.86 15.93
CA ASP A 24 -1.94 5.45 15.90
C ASP A 24 -0.64 5.33 15.09
N ALA A 25 0.49 5.51 15.77
CA ALA A 25 1.81 5.39 15.15
C ALA A 25 2.14 3.95 14.71
N ASP A 26 1.57 2.94 15.37
CA ASP A 26 1.77 1.54 15.01
C ASP A 26 1.13 1.25 13.66
N LEU A 27 -0.06 1.81 13.40
CA LEU A 27 -0.71 1.72 12.09
C LEU A 27 0.13 2.37 10.98
N TYR A 28 0.70 3.55 11.21
CA TYR A 28 1.55 4.21 10.23
C TYR A 28 2.79 3.36 9.90
N ASN A 29 3.50 2.88 10.93
CA ASN A 29 4.66 2.02 10.75
C ASN A 29 4.32 0.70 10.04
N ALA A 30 3.21 0.05 10.41
CA ALA A 30 2.75 -1.16 9.76
C ALA A 30 2.37 -0.93 8.29
N ALA A 31 1.83 0.24 7.95
CA ALA A 31 1.59 0.62 6.56
C ALA A 31 2.91 0.78 5.79
N LEU A 32 3.91 1.44 6.37
CA LEU A 32 5.25 1.57 5.77
C LEU A 32 5.92 0.21 5.56
N ASP A 33 5.86 -0.70 6.54
CA ASP A 33 6.39 -2.07 6.40
C ASP A 33 5.69 -2.84 5.27
N THR A 34 4.37 -2.68 5.16
CA THR A 34 3.58 -3.30 4.08
C THR A 34 3.97 -2.75 2.71
N ILE A 35 4.24 -1.45 2.63
CA ILE A 35 4.69 -0.77 1.40
C ILE A 35 6.12 -1.17 1.03
N ALA A 36 7.02 -1.24 2.01
CA ALA A 36 8.38 -1.74 1.81
C ALA A 36 8.37 -3.15 1.22
N LEU A 37 7.53 -4.05 1.77
CA LEU A 37 7.34 -5.39 1.22
C LEU A 37 6.91 -5.38 -0.26
N ILE A 38 5.99 -4.47 -0.64
CA ILE A 38 5.52 -4.33 -2.03
C ILE A 38 6.66 -3.97 -2.96
N PHE A 39 7.49 -3.00 -2.60
CA PHE A 39 8.54 -2.55 -3.49
C PHE A 39 9.78 -3.47 -3.47
N GLU A 40 10.17 -3.97 -2.31
CA GLU A 40 11.37 -4.81 -2.18
C GLU A 40 11.14 -6.24 -2.69
N MET A 41 9.93 -6.78 -2.50
CA MET A 41 9.58 -8.15 -2.87
C MET A 41 8.19 -8.23 -3.54
N PRO A 42 8.00 -7.59 -4.71
CA PRO A 42 6.69 -7.49 -5.36
C PRO A 42 6.04 -8.85 -5.65
N GLY A 43 6.83 -9.89 -5.97
CA GLY A 43 6.30 -11.23 -6.17
C GLY A 43 5.68 -11.84 -4.89
N GLN A 44 6.29 -11.61 -3.73
CA GLN A 44 5.76 -12.06 -2.45
C GLN A 44 4.53 -11.22 -2.05
N ALA A 45 4.61 -9.90 -2.22
CA ALA A 45 3.47 -9.02 -1.99
C ALA A 45 2.27 -9.41 -2.85
N GLN A 46 2.49 -9.77 -4.12
CA GLN A 46 1.44 -10.21 -5.04
C GLN A 46 0.82 -11.54 -4.58
N ALA A 47 1.65 -12.51 -4.16
CA ALA A 47 1.16 -13.79 -3.65
C ALA A 47 0.32 -13.66 -2.37
N LEU A 48 0.57 -12.64 -1.56
CA LEU A 48 -0.18 -12.32 -0.33
C LEU A 48 -1.38 -11.39 -0.59
N SER A 49 -1.48 -10.82 -1.80
CA SER A 49 -2.54 -9.87 -2.16
C SER A 49 -3.78 -10.57 -2.71
N THR A 50 -4.92 -9.90 -2.58
CA THR A 50 -6.12 -10.23 -3.36
C THR A 50 -6.21 -9.27 -4.55
N ALA A 51 -6.36 -9.79 -5.76
CA ALA A 51 -6.63 -8.96 -6.94
C ALA A 51 -8.08 -8.45 -6.91
N ILE A 52 -8.28 -7.16 -7.11
CA ILE A 52 -9.59 -6.51 -7.27
C ILE A 52 -9.65 -5.85 -8.65
N THR A 53 -10.83 -5.92 -9.28
CA THR A 53 -11.08 -5.23 -10.55
C THR A 53 -11.67 -3.86 -10.24
N THR A 54 -11.06 -2.80 -10.76
CA THR A 54 -11.58 -1.43 -10.72
C THR A 54 -11.89 -0.96 -12.14
N THR A 55 -12.49 0.22 -12.28
CA THR A 55 -12.71 0.88 -13.58
C THR A 55 -11.40 1.15 -14.33
N ASP A 56 -10.29 1.27 -13.59
CA ASP A 56 -8.97 1.64 -14.11
C ASP A 56 -8.03 0.44 -14.24
N GLY A 57 -8.55 -0.79 -14.07
CA GLY A 57 -7.79 -2.04 -14.21
C GLY A 57 -7.75 -2.88 -12.94
N ILE A 58 -6.80 -3.83 -12.90
CA ILE A 58 -6.62 -4.71 -11.75
C ILE A 58 -5.72 -4.02 -10.73
N ARG A 59 -6.16 -3.98 -9.47
CA ARG A 59 -5.36 -3.52 -8.33
C ARG A 59 -5.15 -4.66 -7.36
N MET A 60 -3.96 -4.73 -6.78
CA MET A 60 -3.65 -5.68 -5.72
C MET A 60 -4.00 -5.05 -4.38
N ARG A 61 -4.67 -5.82 -3.52
CA ARG A 61 -5.06 -5.43 -2.17
C ARG A 61 -4.31 -6.28 -1.16
N LEU A 62 -3.39 -5.66 -0.44
CA LEU A 62 -2.57 -6.31 0.58
C LEU A 62 -3.00 -5.89 1.99
N PRO A 63 -3.23 -6.83 2.92
CA PRO A 63 -3.48 -6.53 4.33
C PRO A 63 -2.33 -5.81 5.04
N VAL A 64 -2.66 -4.76 5.78
CA VAL A 64 -1.75 -4.20 6.79
C VAL A 64 -1.77 -5.12 8.00
N ILE A 65 -0.65 -5.79 8.26
CA ILE A 65 -0.54 -6.81 9.31
C ILE A 65 -0.78 -6.17 10.68
N GLY A 66 -1.59 -6.80 11.53
CA GLY A 66 -1.89 -6.30 12.88
C GLY A 66 -2.98 -5.21 12.95
N HIS A 67 -3.37 -4.62 11.82
CA HIS A 67 -4.33 -3.50 11.78
C HIS A 67 -5.53 -3.76 10.86
N PRO A 68 -6.36 -4.81 11.08
CA PRO A 68 -7.66 -4.87 10.41
C PRO A 68 -8.51 -3.65 10.82
N PRO A 69 -9.16 -2.95 9.88
CA PRO A 69 -9.43 -3.35 8.50
C PRO A 69 -8.48 -2.74 7.43
N PHE A 70 -7.37 -2.12 7.78
CA PHE A 70 -6.51 -1.40 6.82
C PHE A 70 -5.90 -2.31 5.75
N LYS A 71 -5.79 -1.75 4.53
CA LYS A 71 -5.22 -2.37 3.33
C LYS A 71 -4.37 -1.35 2.58
N VAL A 72 -3.32 -1.85 1.92
CA VAL A 72 -2.55 -1.12 0.90
C VAL A 72 -3.00 -1.62 -0.48
N PHE A 73 -3.35 -0.68 -1.35
CA PHE A 73 -3.73 -0.95 -2.74
C PHE A 73 -2.60 -0.53 -3.67
N TRP A 74 -2.24 -1.39 -4.62
CA TRP A 74 -1.09 -1.16 -5.50
C TRP A 74 -1.25 -1.79 -6.89
N SER A 75 -0.50 -1.30 -7.89
CA SER A 75 -0.43 -1.89 -9.24
C SER A 75 0.84 -2.69 -9.49
N THR A 76 0.77 -3.59 -10.47
CA THR A 76 1.88 -4.47 -10.88
C THR A 76 2.57 -4.06 -12.18
N ASP A 77 2.02 -3.13 -12.97
CA ASP A 77 2.62 -2.62 -14.23
C ASP A 77 3.91 -1.79 -13.98
N GLY A 78 4.13 -1.49 -12.70
CA GLY A 78 5.25 -0.87 -12.01
C GLY A 78 4.77 -0.81 -10.56
N PRO A 79 5.50 -1.35 -9.56
CA PRO A 79 5.00 -1.33 -8.19
C PRO A 79 4.74 0.12 -7.82
N ARG A 80 3.46 0.45 -7.64
CA ARG A 80 2.99 1.81 -7.36
C ARG A 80 1.89 1.72 -6.32
N ILE A 81 2.02 2.48 -5.25
CA ILE A 81 1.00 2.55 -4.20
C ILE A 81 -0.10 3.50 -4.66
N GLU A 82 -1.32 2.99 -4.68
CA GLU A 82 -2.49 3.71 -5.18
C GLU A 82 -3.32 4.33 -4.08
N ALA A 83 -3.51 3.61 -2.98
CA ALA A 83 -4.28 4.06 -1.84
C ALA A 83 -4.02 3.20 -0.59
N ILE A 84 -4.26 3.76 0.59
CA ILE A 84 -4.12 3.12 1.90
C ILE A 84 -5.34 3.51 2.74
N PHE A 85 -6.24 2.56 2.98
CA PHE A 85 -7.47 2.84 3.72
C PHE A 85 -8.13 1.59 4.32
N PRO A 86 -9.05 1.76 5.30
CA PRO A 86 -9.93 0.70 5.79
C PRO A 86 -10.74 0.05 4.67
N HIS A 87 -10.60 -1.26 4.46
CA HIS A 87 -11.44 -1.97 3.48
C HIS A 87 -11.84 -3.36 3.99
N PRO A 88 -13.14 -3.71 3.94
CA PRO A 88 -13.65 -5.01 4.38
C PRO A 88 -13.12 -6.19 3.55
#